data_AF-A0A132AL81-F1
#
_entry.id   AF-A0A132AL81-F1
#
_cell.length_a   1.000
_cell.length_b   1.000
_cell.length_c   1.000
_cell.angle_alpha   90.00
_cell.angle_beta   90.00
_cell.angle_gamma   90.00
#
_symmetry.space_group_name_H-M   'P 1'
#
loop_
_entity.id
_entity.type
_entity.pdbx_description
1 polymer ?
#
loop_
_entity_poly.entity_id
_entity_poly.type
_entity_poly.pdbx_seq_one_letter_code
_entity_poly.pdbx_strand_id
1 'polypeptide(L)'
;MLLSFDYNSETADKIVSGLELMAASQEISASCAQLVVASRVKADSNSENLSNLSKSSKSVLEETGKIIATTKQCSKLIEENVINDFSKLSLHQAKRLEMECQVKVLELENHLDKERLRLASIRRAHYHLSESLCNDENNSIH
;
A
#
# COMPACT_ATOMS: atom_id res chain seq x y z
N MET A 1 -29.98 16.05 11.53
CA MET A 1 -30.19 15.44 10.20
C MET A 1 -29.53 16.27 9.10
N LEU A 2 -29.78 17.59 9.00
CA LEU A 2 -29.11 18.47 8.03
C LEU A 2 -27.57 18.52 8.19
N LEU A 3 -27.07 18.72 9.42
CA LEU A 3 -25.62 18.75 9.69
C LEU A 3 -24.88 17.43 9.38
N SER A 4 -25.60 16.30 9.36
CA SER A 4 -25.02 14.97 9.10
C SER A 4 -24.93 14.67 7.59
N PHE A 5 -25.76 15.32 6.78
CA PHE A 5 -25.71 15.19 5.32
C PHE A 5 -24.56 16.03 4.75
N ASP A 6 -24.41 17.27 5.23
CA ASP A 6 -23.37 18.19 4.77
C ASP A 6 -21.95 17.67 5.09
N TYR A 7 -21.74 17.08 6.27
CA TYR A 7 -20.44 16.49 6.65
C TYR A 7 -20.03 15.29 5.78
N ASN A 8 -21.00 14.45 5.38
CA ASN A 8 -20.74 13.33 4.49
C ASN A 8 -20.47 13.78 3.05
N SER A 9 -21.15 14.85 2.58
CA SER A 9 -20.86 15.46 1.29
C SER A 9 -19.45 16.02 1.25
N GLU A 10 -19.06 16.82 2.25
CA GLU A 10 -17.74 17.46 2.29
C GLU A 10 -16.60 16.44 2.36
N THR A 11 -16.79 15.35 3.11
CA THR A 11 -15.78 14.28 3.21
C THR A 11 -15.67 13.50 1.90
N ALA A 12 -16.80 13.19 1.25
CA ALA A 12 -16.82 12.54 -0.05
C ALA A 12 -16.13 13.40 -1.12
N ASP A 13 -16.40 14.71 -1.14
CA ASP A 13 -15.79 15.66 -2.07
C ASP A 13 -14.27 15.74 -1.88
N LYS A 14 -13.79 15.73 -0.64
CA LYS A 14 -12.34 15.69 -0.33
C LYS A 14 -11.66 14.41 -0.82
N ILE A 15 -12.33 13.27 -0.66
CA ILE A 15 -11.81 11.98 -1.14
C ILE A 15 -11.77 11.95 -2.67
N VAL A 16 -12.85 12.37 -3.33
CA VAL A 16 -12.93 12.45 -4.80
C VAL A 16 -11.84 13.36 -5.35
N SER A 17 -11.69 14.57 -4.78
CA SER A 17 -10.63 15.51 -5.16
C SER A 17 -9.22 14.93 -4.95
N GLY A 18 -9.01 14.17 -3.87
CA GLY A 18 -7.75 13.46 -3.63
C GLY A 18 -7.45 12.37 -4.68
N LEU A 19 -8.46 11.60 -5.09
CA LEU A 19 -8.32 10.58 -6.13
C LEU A 19 -8.02 11.20 -7.49
N GLU A 20 -8.70 12.29 -7.85
CA GLU A 20 -8.45 13.06 -9.07
C GLU A 20 -7.02 13.63 -9.09
N LEU A 21 -6.56 14.20 -7.97
CA LEU A 21 -5.20 14.70 -7.82
C LEU A 21 -4.16 13.58 -7.99
N MET A 22 -4.41 12.40 -7.43
CA MET A 22 -3.54 11.24 -7.60
C MET A 22 -3.48 10.77 -9.05
N ALA A 23 -4.62 10.72 -9.74
CA ALA A 23 -4.68 10.33 -11.16
C ALA A 23 -3.91 11.32 -12.04
N ALA A 24 -4.16 12.62 -11.88
CA ALA A 24 -3.44 13.68 -12.60
C ALA A 24 -1.93 13.63 -12.34
N SER A 25 -1.52 13.42 -11.09
CA SER A 25 -0.11 13.24 -10.71
C SER A 25 0.52 12.05 -11.42
N GLN A 26 -0.19 10.92 -11.50
CA GLN A 26 0.31 9.74 -12.19
C GLN A 26 0.47 9.98 -13.70
N GLU A 27 -0.44 10.71 -14.32
CA GLU A 27 -0.35 11.09 -15.75
C GLU A 27 0.84 12.01 -16.02
N ILE A 28 1.12 12.97 -15.15
CA ILE A 28 2.31 13.83 -15.24
C ILE A 28 3.57 12.98 -15.18
N SER A 29 3.61 11.99 -14.27
CA SER A 29 4.75 11.09 -14.13
C SER A 29 4.97 10.24 -15.37
N ALA A 30 3.91 9.65 -15.92
CA ALA A 30 3.97 8.88 -17.14
C ALA A 30 4.45 9.73 -18.33
N SER A 31 3.92 10.94 -18.47
CA SER A 31 4.29 11.89 -19.52
C SER A 31 5.75 12.32 -19.43
N CYS A 32 6.26 12.57 -18.21
CA CYS A 32 7.66 12.87 -17.96
C CYS A 32 8.59 11.71 -18.36
N ALA A 33 8.23 10.48 -17.99
CA ALA A 33 9.00 9.30 -18.37
C ALA A 33 9.03 9.11 -19.89
N GLN A 34 7.88 9.24 -20.55
CA GLN A 34 7.77 9.15 -22.01
C GLN A 34 8.61 10.23 -22.70
N LEU A 35 8.58 11.46 -22.20
CA LEU A 35 9.34 12.58 -22.76
C LEU A 35 10.86 12.35 -22.67
N VAL A 36 11.37 11.83 -21.56
CA VAL A 36 12.78 11.46 -21.41
C VAL A 36 13.16 10.32 -22.36
N VAL A 37 12.31 9.30 -22.48
CA VAL A 37 12.53 8.17 -23.40
C VAL A 37 12.55 8.67 -24.85
N ALA A 38 11.57 9.46 -25.27
CA ALA A 38 11.48 10.02 -26.61
C ALA A 38 12.69 10.92 -26.94
N SER A 39 13.15 11.72 -25.99
CA SER A 39 14.33 12.58 -26.15
C SER A 39 15.61 11.77 -26.33
N ARG A 40 15.73 10.63 -25.63
CA ARG A 40 16.89 9.73 -25.75
C ARG A 40 16.99 9.06 -27.12
N VAL A 41 15.89 8.88 -27.85
CA VAL A 41 15.90 8.24 -29.19
C VAL A 41 16.58 9.11 -30.24
N LYS A 42 16.55 10.44 -30.07
CA LYS A 42 17.08 11.40 -31.05
C LYS A 42 18.31 12.18 -30.58
N ALA A 43 18.60 12.16 -29.27
CA ALA A 43 19.74 12.84 -28.70
C ALA A 43 20.98 11.95 -28.64
N ASP A 44 22.15 12.56 -28.82
CA ASP A 44 23.44 11.90 -28.57
C ASP A 44 23.56 11.53 -27.09
N SER A 45 24.18 10.40 -26.76
CA SER A 45 24.22 9.88 -25.39
C SER A 45 24.95 10.80 -24.42
N ASN A 46 25.84 11.65 -24.95
CA ASN A 46 26.60 12.66 -24.21
C ASN A 46 25.98 14.07 -24.31
N SER A 47 24.73 14.19 -24.78
CA SER A 47 24.05 15.49 -24.90
C SER A 47 23.81 16.11 -23.53
N GLU A 48 24.34 17.32 -23.33
CA GLU A 48 24.08 18.13 -22.13
C GLU A 48 22.59 18.43 -21.95
N ASN A 49 21.87 18.68 -23.06
CA ASN A 49 20.42 18.91 -23.04
C ASN A 49 19.66 17.67 -22.54
N LEU A 50 20.04 16.47 -22.97
CA LEU A 50 19.42 15.22 -22.50
C LEU A 50 19.69 15.00 -21.00
N SER A 51 20.90 15.30 -20.54
CA SER A 51 21.29 15.22 -19.13
C SER A 51 20.48 16.18 -18.27
N ASN A 52 20.38 17.45 -18.69
CA ASN A 52 19.60 18.48 -18.00
C ASN A 52 18.11 18.14 -17.98
N LEU A 53 17.56 17.69 -19.11
CA LEU A 53 16.17 17.26 -19.19
C LEU A 53 15.87 16.07 -18.27
N SER A 54 16.76 15.07 -18.24
CA SER A 54 16.61 13.90 -17.38
C SER A 54 16.64 14.29 -15.90
N LYS A 55 17.51 15.24 -15.50
CA LYS A 55 17.56 15.77 -14.14
C LYS A 55 16.26 16.50 -13.78
N SER A 56 15.81 17.44 -14.61
CA SER A 56 14.57 18.18 -14.38
C SER A 56 13.35 17.25 -14.32
N SER A 57 13.26 16.28 -15.23
CA SER A 57 12.20 15.28 -15.23
C SER A 57 12.21 14.42 -13.97
N LYS A 58 13.40 14.02 -13.49
CA LYS A 58 13.53 13.29 -12.23
C LYS A 58 13.03 14.11 -11.04
N SER A 59 13.36 15.40 -10.97
CA SER A 59 12.84 16.27 -9.91
C SER A 59 11.31 16.38 -9.95
N VAL A 60 10.70 16.48 -11.13
CA VAL A 60 9.23 16.47 -11.27
C VAL A 60 8.64 15.15 -10.77
N LEU A 61 9.26 14.01 -11.13
CA LEU A 61 8.81 12.69 -10.66
C LEU A 61 8.91 12.54 -9.14
N GLU A 62 9.97 13.06 -8.53
CA GLU A 62 10.16 13.04 -7.08
C GLU A 62 9.08 13.87 -6.36
N GLU A 63 8.81 15.09 -6.80
CA GLU A 63 7.75 15.93 -6.23
C GLU A 63 6.37 15.32 -6.42
N THR A 64 6.10 14.75 -7.59
CA THR A 64 4.84 14.07 -7.89
C THR A 64 4.65 12.83 -7.00
N GLY A 65 5.72 12.09 -6.74
CA GLY A 65 5.71 10.99 -5.78
C GLY A 65 5.38 11.43 -4.36
N LYS A 66 5.89 12.59 -3.91
CA LYS A 66 5.55 13.18 -2.60
C LYS A 66 4.08 13.59 -2.52
N ILE A 67 3.53 14.18 -3.58
CA ILE A 67 2.10 14.52 -3.65
C ILE A 67 1.25 13.26 -3.48
N ILE A 68 1.53 12.21 -4.23
CA ILE A 68 0.78 10.94 -4.14
C ILE A 68 0.88 10.33 -2.74
N ALA A 69 2.08 10.30 -2.15
CA ALA A 69 2.28 9.78 -0.80
C ALA A 69 1.47 10.58 0.24
N THR A 70 1.50 11.91 0.14
CA THR A 70 0.78 12.82 1.03
C THR A 70 -0.73 12.67 0.88
N THR A 71 -1.25 12.60 -0.36
CA THR A 71 -2.68 12.43 -0.61
C THR A 71 -3.19 11.07 -0.09
N LYS A 72 -2.40 10.00 -0.24
CA LYS A 72 -2.71 8.69 0.37
C LYS A 72 -2.78 8.76 1.89
N GLN A 73 -1.82 9.46 2.51
CA GLN A 73 -1.81 9.65 3.95
C GLN A 73 -3.03 10.46 4.42
N CYS A 74 -3.38 11.54 3.71
CA CYS A 74 -4.58 12.33 4.00
C CYS A 74 -5.86 11.48 3.87
N SER A 75 -5.99 10.67 2.83
CA SER A 75 -7.14 9.77 2.66
C SER A 75 -7.30 8.81 3.83
N LYS A 76 -6.18 8.20 4.28
CA LYS A 76 -6.19 7.29 5.44
C LYS A 76 -6.60 8.00 6.73
N LEU A 77 -6.11 9.21 6.96
CA LEU A 77 -6.48 10.00 8.14
C LEU A 77 -7.97 10.38 8.12
N ILE A 78 -8.53 10.65 6.94
CA ILE A 78 -9.97 10.91 6.77
C ILE A 78 -10.77 9.65 7.10
N GLU A 79 -10.39 8.49 6.56
CA GLU A 79 -11.04 7.21 6.88
C GLU A 79 -10.98 6.88 8.37
N GLU A 80 -9.83 7.09 9.02
CA GLU A 80 -9.66 6.90 10.47
C GLU A 80 -10.53 7.85 11.30
N ASN A 81 -10.74 9.09 10.85
CA ASN A 81 -11.65 10.02 11.51
C ASN A 81 -13.13 9.64 11.35
N VAL A 82 -13.53 9.08 10.21
CA VAL A 82 -14.91 8.58 9.99
C VAL A 82 -15.24 7.42 10.93
N ILE A 83 -14.26 6.56 11.25
CA ILE A 83 -14.44 5.45 12.21
C ILE A 83 -14.69 5.97 13.63
N ASN A 84 -14.20 7.15 14.01
CA ASN A 84 -14.37 7.70 15.36
C ASN A 84 -15.72 8.41 15.58
N ASP A 85 -16.56 8.55 14.56
CA ASP A 85 -17.83 9.30 14.63
C ASP A 85 -19.06 8.37 14.45
N PHE A 86 -19.07 7.25 15.18
CA PHE A 86 -20.17 6.25 15.19
C PHE A 86 -21.57 6.85 15.44
N SER A 87 -21.64 7.96 16.16
CA SER A 87 -22.89 8.65 16.51
C SER A 87 -23.58 9.34 15.32
N LYS A 88 -22.93 9.40 14.16
CA LYS A 88 -23.43 10.11 12.96
C LYS A 88 -23.77 9.19 11.78
N LEU A 89 -23.61 7.87 11.92
CA LEU A 89 -23.88 6.91 10.86
C LEU A 89 -25.36 6.49 10.82
N SER A 90 -25.94 6.37 9.62
CA SER A 90 -27.23 5.71 9.42
C SER A 90 -27.13 4.21 9.76
N LEU A 91 -28.22 3.58 10.19
CA LEU A 91 -28.28 2.16 10.55
C LEU A 91 -27.67 1.24 9.48
N HIS A 92 -27.94 1.52 8.19
CA HIS A 92 -27.39 0.75 7.08
C HIS A 92 -25.87 0.95 6.93
N GLN A 93 -25.37 2.17 7.14
CA GLN A 93 -23.94 2.46 7.06
C GLN A 93 -23.17 1.84 8.22
N ALA A 94 -23.73 1.93 9.43
CA ALA A 94 -23.18 1.25 10.60
C ALA A 94 -23.10 -0.26 10.38
N LYS A 95 -24.15 -0.87 9.79
CA LYS A 95 -24.15 -2.30 9.49
C LYS A 95 -23.12 -2.67 8.41
N ARG A 96 -22.95 -1.82 7.39
CA ARG A 96 -21.91 -2.02 6.37
C ARG A 96 -20.51 -1.97 6.97
N LEU A 97 -20.23 -0.96 7.80
CA LEU A 97 -18.95 -0.81 8.50
C LEU A 97 -18.68 -1.99 9.44
N GLU A 98 -19.69 -2.45 10.18
CA GLU A 98 -19.61 -3.64 11.01
C GLU A 98 -19.21 -4.86 10.18
N MET A 99 -19.84 -5.06 9.01
CA MET A 99 -19.48 -6.16 8.11
C MET A 99 -18.09 -6.02 7.51
N GLU A 100 -17.67 -4.81 7.11
CA GLU A 100 -16.31 -4.54 6.61
C GLU A 100 -15.25 -4.84 7.68
N CYS A 101 -15.48 -4.43 8.92
CA CYS A 101 -14.65 -4.78 10.06
C CYS A 101 -14.61 -6.30 10.29
N GLN A 102 -15.76 -6.97 10.23
CA GLN A 102 -15.86 -8.42 10.41
C GLN A 102 -15.06 -9.19 9.34
N VAL A 103 -15.13 -8.76 8.07
CA VAL A 103 -14.32 -9.35 6.99
C VAL A 103 -12.84 -9.19 7.29
N LYS A 104 -12.41 -8.01 7.74
CA LYS A 104 -11.00 -7.74 8.07
C LYS A 104 -10.49 -8.59 9.24
N VAL A 105 -11.34 -8.84 10.24
CA VAL A 105 -11.02 -9.79 11.32
C VAL A 105 -10.76 -11.18 10.76
N LEU A 106 -11.65 -11.70 9.91
CA LEU A 106 -11.50 -13.03 9.30
C LEU A 106 -10.24 -13.15 8.44
N GLU A 107 -9.91 -12.10 7.69
CA GLU A 107 -8.69 -12.06 6.88
C GLU A 107 -7.43 -12.12 7.76
N LEU A 108 -7.42 -11.40 8.88
CA LEU A 108 -6.31 -11.39 9.82
C LEU A 108 -6.18 -12.73 10.55
N GLU A 109 -7.29 -13.34 10.97
CA GLU A 109 -7.30 -14.68 11.58
C GLU A 109 -6.74 -15.73 10.62
N ASN A 110 -7.15 -15.70 9.34
CA ASN A 110 -6.61 -16.59 8.32
C ASN A 110 -5.09 -16.40 8.11
N HIS A 111 -4.60 -15.16 8.11
CA HIS A 111 -3.16 -14.89 8.04
C HIS A 111 -2.42 -15.42 9.27
N LEU A 112 -2.97 -15.21 10.46
CA LEU A 112 -2.40 -15.71 11.71
C LEU A 112 -2.31 -17.25 11.69
N ASP A 113 -3.36 -17.93 11.25
CA ASP A 113 -3.39 -19.39 11.20
C ASP A 113 -2.39 -19.96 10.18
N LYS A 114 -2.22 -19.29 9.03
CA LYS A 114 -1.16 -19.65 8.06
C LYS A 114 0.23 -19.53 8.66
N GLU A 115 0.51 -18.45 9.38
CA GLU A 115 1.81 -18.27 10.05
C GLU A 115 2.01 -19.26 11.19
N ARG A 116 0.95 -19.62 11.94
CA ARG A 116 1.01 -20.70 12.94
C ARG A 116 1.35 -22.06 12.31
N LEU A 117 0.73 -22.39 11.18
CA LEU A 117 1.05 -23.62 10.43
C LEU A 117 2.50 -23.63 9.96
N ARG A 118 2.97 -22.49 9.44
CA ARG A 118 4.37 -22.32 9.03
C ARG A 118 5.33 -22.45 10.20
N LEU A 119 5.03 -21.88 11.36
CA LEU A 119 5.84 -22.05 12.57
C LEU A 119 5.86 -23.51 13.03
N ALA A 120 4.72 -24.20 12.96
CA ALA A 120 4.64 -25.62 13.31
C ALA A 120 5.46 -26.50 12.35
N SER A 121 5.45 -26.22 11.04
CA SER A 121 6.27 -26.96 10.07
C SER A 121 7.76 -26.73 10.30
N ILE A 122 8.18 -25.49 10.60
CA ILE A 122 9.56 -25.17 10.97
C ILE A 122 9.97 -25.95 12.23
N ARG A 123 9.13 -25.98 13.26
CA ARG A 123 9.40 -26.74 14.49
C ARG A 123 9.53 -28.23 14.22
N ARG A 124 8.64 -28.83 13.42
CA ARG A 124 8.73 -30.26 13.04
C ARG A 124 10.01 -30.56 12.27
N ALA A 125 10.40 -29.71 11.33
CA ALA A 125 11.64 -29.87 10.59
C ALA A 125 12.87 -29.81 11.51
N HIS A 126 12.86 -28.92 12.51
CA HIS A 126 13.92 -28.83 13.51
C HIS A 126 14.02 -30.10 14.37
N TYR A 127 12.90 -30.68 14.80
CA TYR A 127 12.92 -31.96 15.54
C TYR A 127 13.43 -33.12 14.69
N HIS A 128 12.96 -33.24 13.44
CA HIS A 128 13.44 -34.28 12.52
C HIS A 128 14.95 -34.17 12.24
N LEU A 129 15.47 -32.95 12.07
CA LEU A 129 16.90 -32.73 11.86
C LEU A 129 17.72 -33.05 13.12
N SER A 130 17.23 -32.68 14.30
CA SER A 130 17.85 -33.03 15.58
C SER A 130 17.85 -34.55 15.82
N GLU A 131 16.82 -35.25 15.40
CA GLU A 131 16.71 -36.72 15.50
C GLU A 131 17.68 -37.42 14.53
N SER A 132 17.84 -36.92 13.30
CA SER A 132 18.84 -37.45 12.37
C SER A 132 20.27 -37.24 12.85
N LEU A 133 20.58 -36.07 13.43
CA LEU A 133 21.92 -35.75 13.95
C LEU A 133 22.30 -36.64 15.14
N CYS A 134 21.36 -37.00 16.02
CA CYS A 134 21.61 -37.94 17.13
C CYS A 134 21.76 -39.40 16.67
N ASN A 135 21.20 -39.79 15.53
CA ASN A 135 21.33 -41.15 15.01
C ASN A 135 22.69 -41.40 14.31
N ASP A 136 23.30 -40.37 13.74
CA ASP A 136 24.62 -40.48 13.10
C ASP A 136 25.78 -40.62 14.11
N GLU A 137 25.66 -40.06 15.33
CA GLU A 137 26.68 -40.25 16.38
C GLU A 137 26.69 -41.68 16.96
N ASN A 138 25.55 -42.37 16.97
CA ASN A 138 25.46 -43.75 17.47
C ASN A 138 26.01 -44.80 16.47
N ASN A 139 26.17 -44.46 15.19
CA ASN A 139 26.68 -45.37 14.16
C ASN A 139 28.18 -45.16 13.84
N SER A 140 28.87 -44.25 14.55
CA SER A 140 30.33 -44.06 14.45
C SER A 140 31.13 -44.66 15.62
N ILE A 141 30.48 -45.34 16.58
CA ILE A 141 31.14 -45.94 17.76
C ILE A 141 31.17 -47.48 17.71
N HIS A 142 30.79 -48.11 16.58
CA HIS A 142 30.91 -49.57 16.43
C HIS A 142 31.84 -49.97 15.29
#